data_AF-A0AAU0BHK5-F1
#
_entry.id   AF-A0AAU0BHK5-F1
#
_cell.length_a   1.000
_cell.length_b   1.000
_cell.length_c   1.000
_cell.angle_alpha   90.00
_cell.angle_beta   90.00
_cell.angle_gamma   90.00
#
_symmetry.space_group_name_H-M   'P 1'
#
loop_
_entity.id
_entity.type
_entity.pdbx_description
1 polymer ?
#
loop_
_entity_poly.entity_id
_entity_poly.type
_entity_poly.pdbx_seq_one_letter_code
_entity_poly.pdbx_strand_id
1 'polypeptide(L)'
;MPSPPRRAASPEPQGSPNWQGAGWFGHEGFSGWSECQGNLHDSAHEWQGVSTGEYPIAPADMWAPPAWNPYPTGTASSHHQALQERAQEWAHLTTTTLQHDGKDPRLEQAIKDLFLIFADSPTFRQTMETVQKEGKVGIRVDPEVSTAYFHRQQRVVVLGEMMARDPTIAMGVLAFELSNASLDRAFEECERNAAIAQLSPREFAESFERVEYNSTRNVQAYYMEARETLRRVGLDKPNAWHCMVTAQGHIEPSTRSEDDAVANSLATGHFGRYEQEYAKGNM
;
A
#
# COMPACT_ATOMS: atom_id res chain seq x y z
N MET A 1 66.63 16.79 -11.22
CA MET A 1 65.27 17.04 -11.75
C MET A 1 64.35 17.33 -10.57
N PRO A 2 63.51 18.37 -10.63
CA PRO A 2 62.67 18.77 -9.50
C PRO A 2 61.43 17.87 -9.36
N SER A 3 61.03 17.65 -8.10
CA SER A 3 59.87 16.84 -7.70
C SER A 3 58.53 17.46 -8.12
N PRO A 4 57.48 16.64 -8.34
CA PRO A 4 56.15 17.15 -8.69
C PRO A 4 55.47 17.86 -7.51
N PRO A 5 54.56 18.83 -7.76
CA PRO A 5 53.93 19.62 -6.71
C PRO A 5 52.90 18.80 -5.90
N ARG A 6 52.92 18.98 -4.57
CA ARG A 6 51.89 18.50 -3.65
C ARG A 6 50.54 19.11 -4.03
N ARG A 7 49.51 18.29 -4.24
CA ARG A 7 48.11 18.76 -4.25
C ARG A 7 47.79 19.32 -2.86
N ALA A 8 47.36 20.58 -2.83
CA ALA A 8 46.79 21.23 -1.68
C ALA A 8 45.47 20.53 -1.29
N ALA A 9 45.27 20.34 0.01
CA ALA A 9 43.99 19.94 0.59
C ALA A 9 42.94 21.00 0.26
N SER A 10 41.79 20.56 -0.25
CA SER A 10 40.59 21.41 -0.32
C SER A 10 39.96 21.51 1.07
N PRO A 11 39.38 22.68 1.42
CA PRO A 11 38.91 22.97 2.76
C PRO A 11 37.63 22.19 3.12
N GLU A 12 37.56 21.80 4.39
CA GLU A 12 36.38 21.26 5.06
C GLU A 12 35.14 22.14 4.81
N PRO A 13 33.95 21.57 4.54
CA PRO A 13 32.71 22.27 4.80
C PRO A 13 32.51 22.33 6.31
N GLN A 14 32.73 23.50 6.89
CA GLN A 14 32.17 23.85 8.20
C GLN A 14 30.65 23.76 8.12
N GLY A 15 30.06 23.00 9.04
CA GLY A 15 28.62 22.95 9.24
C GLY A 15 28.12 21.57 9.65
N SER A 16 28.59 21.04 10.78
CA SER A 16 28.00 19.86 11.40
C SER A 16 26.79 20.28 12.25
N PRO A 17 25.56 19.77 12.01
CA PRO A 17 24.56 19.74 13.05
C PRO A 17 24.90 18.58 13.99
N ASN A 18 25.22 18.97 15.23
CA ASN A 18 25.48 18.11 16.35
C ASN A 18 24.18 17.36 16.74
N TRP A 19 24.14 16.04 16.55
CA TRP A 19 23.11 15.18 17.13
C TRP A 19 23.77 14.19 18.11
N GLN A 20 24.43 14.74 19.13
CA GLN A 20 24.63 14.04 20.39
C GLN A 20 23.46 14.41 21.31
N GLY A 21 22.54 13.46 21.54
CA GLY A 21 21.58 13.56 22.63
C GLY A 21 20.15 13.16 22.28
N ALA A 22 19.89 11.88 22.04
CA ALA A 22 18.64 11.22 22.45
C ALA A 22 18.87 9.71 22.48
N GLY A 23 18.67 9.11 23.64
CA GLY A 23 19.00 7.72 23.91
C GLY A 23 18.18 6.76 23.06
N TRP A 24 18.85 5.68 22.66
CA TRP A 24 18.24 4.45 22.22
C TRP A 24 17.38 3.88 23.35
N PHE A 25 16.06 3.89 23.19
CA PHE A 25 15.15 2.92 23.79
C PHE A 25 14.01 2.68 22.80
N GLY A 26 13.74 1.41 22.53
CA GLY A 26 12.84 0.96 21.47
C GLY A 26 11.43 1.50 21.62
N HIS A 27 10.89 2.02 20.53
CA HIS A 27 9.53 1.84 20.06
C HIS A 27 9.52 2.19 18.57
N GLU A 28 8.88 1.33 17.80
CA GLU A 28 9.10 1.14 16.37
C GLU A 28 8.46 2.24 15.50
N GLY A 29 9.28 2.73 14.57
CA GLY A 29 9.00 3.31 13.25
C GLY A 29 7.68 4.03 13.00
N PHE A 30 7.76 5.35 12.83
CA PHE A 30 6.69 6.16 12.26
C PHE A 30 7.23 7.42 11.57
N SER A 31 6.79 7.72 10.33
CA SER A 31 6.37 9.05 9.79
C SER A 31 6.31 9.10 8.25
N GLY A 32 5.41 8.36 7.60
CA GLY A 32 5.00 8.63 6.20
C GLY A 32 3.57 9.20 6.08
N TRP A 33 2.76 9.02 7.13
CA TRP A 33 1.32 9.32 7.13
C TRP A 33 0.93 10.54 7.99
N SER A 34 1.86 11.13 8.75
CA SER A 34 1.54 12.18 9.74
C SER A 34 1.59 13.62 9.26
N GLU A 35 2.21 13.93 8.11
CA GLU A 35 2.38 15.32 7.70
C GLU A 35 1.08 15.98 7.18
N CYS A 36 -0.06 15.30 7.22
CA CYS A 36 -1.35 15.83 6.76
C CYS A 36 -2.46 15.85 7.83
N GLN A 37 -2.17 15.73 9.13
CA GLN A 37 -3.16 15.95 10.21
C GLN A 37 -3.32 17.43 10.61
N GLY A 38 -3.36 18.32 9.61
CA GLY A 38 -3.73 19.73 9.83
C GLY A 38 -5.25 19.92 9.83
N ASN A 39 -5.82 20.05 11.03
CA ASN A 39 -7.19 20.52 11.35
C ASN A 39 -8.37 19.59 10.97
N LEU A 40 -8.72 18.68 11.88
CA LEU A 40 -10.07 18.11 12.00
C LEU A 40 -10.68 18.57 13.33
N HIS A 41 -11.33 19.73 13.30
CA HIS A 41 -12.36 20.08 14.28
C HIS A 41 -13.70 20.17 13.55
N ASP A 42 -14.70 19.54 14.18
CA ASP A 42 -16.14 19.66 13.95
C ASP A 42 -16.71 19.22 12.60
N SER A 43 -17.32 18.03 12.58
CA SER A 43 -18.78 17.89 12.41
C SER A 43 -19.17 16.42 12.49
N ALA A 44 -19.66 16.01 13.66
CA ALA A 44 -20.41 14.78 13.81
C ALA A 44 -21.81 14.99 13.22
N HIS A 45 -22.22 14.13 12.28
CA HIS A 45 -23.63 13.91 12.01
C HIS A 45 -23.95 12.42 12.06
N GLU A 46 -24.85 12.14 13.00
CA GLU A 46 -25.46 10.88 13.35
C GLU A 46 -26.12 10.20 12.16
N TRP A 47 -25.93 8.88 12.04
CA TRP A 47 -26.90 8.00 11.39
C TRP A 47 -27.33 6.94 12.40
N GLN A 48 -28.52 7.16 12.97
CA GLN A 48 -29.27 6.17 13.76
C GLN A 48 -30.28 5.43 12.88
N GLY A 49 -30.48 4.15 13.18
CA GLY A 49 -31.59 3.30 12.74
C GLY A 49 -31.18 2.28 11.68
N VAL A 50 -31.48 0.98 11.74
CA VAL A 50 -32.43 0.20 12.56
C VAL A 50 -31.90 -1.25 12.60
N SER A 51 -32.08 -1.91 13.75
CA SER A 51 -31.85 -3.34 13.94
C SER A 51 -33.13 -4.12 13.66
N THR A 52 -33.05 -5.17 12.83
CA THR A 52 -33.91 -6.37 12.90
C THR A 52 -33.14 -7.56 12.34
N GLY A 53 -33.14 -8.67 13.08
CA GLY A 53 -32.38 -9.87 12.74
C GLY A 53 -33.08 -10.86 11.80
N GLU A 54 -32.37 -11.99 11.63
CA GLU A 54 -32.75 -13.31 11.08
C GLU A 54 -32.22 -13.72 9.68
N TYR A 55 -31.34 -14.74 9.72
CA TYR A 55 -30.87 -15.74 8.72
C TYR A 55 -29.94 -15.34 7.54
N PRO A 56 -29.01 -16.25 7.14
CA PRO A 56 -27.85 -15.92 6.31
C PRO A 56 -28.26 -15.83 4.83
N ILE A 57 -28.10 -14.63 4.28
CA ILE A 57 -28.30 -14.33 2.87
C ILE A 57 -27.12 -14.92 2.08
N ALA A 58 -27.42 -15.61 0.97
CA ALA A 58 -26.42 -16.22 0.10
C ALA A 58 -25.52 -15.14 -0.57
N PRO A 59 -24.26 -15.45 -0.93
CA PRO A 59 -23.29 -14.45 -1.44
C PRO A 59 -23.73 -13.71 -2.71
N ALA A 60 -24.70 -14.24 -3.47
CA ALA A 60 -25.20 -13.63 -4.70
C ALA A 60 -26.02 -12.35 -4.45
N ASP A 61 -26.62 -12.20 -3.26
CA ASP A 61 -27.52 -11.07 -2.95
C ASP A 61 -26.78 -9.88 -2.33
N MET A 62 -25.49 -10.01 -1.99
CA MET A 62 -24.66 -8.89 -1.51
C MET A 62 -24.22 -7.92 -2.62
N TRP A 63 -24.38 -8.33 -3.88
CA TRP A 63 -23.84 -7.63 -5.05
C TRP A 63 -24.93 -7.22 -6.03
N ALA A 64 -26.11 -6.82 -5.52
CA ALA A 64 -27.10 -6.15 -6.36
C ALA A 64 -26.41 -4.96 -7.05
N PRO A 65 -26.38 -4.91 -8.40
CA PRO A 65 -25.71 -3.85 -9.11
C PRO A 65 -26.38 -2.53 -8.71
N PRO A 66 -25.62 -1.49 -8.34
CA PRO A 66 -26.24 -0.22 -8.05
C PRO A 66 -26.92 0.27 -9.33
N ALA A 67 -28.09 0.90 -9.19
CA ALA A 67 -28.90 1.38 -10.32
C ALA A 67 -28.25 2.61 -10.98
N TRP A 68 -27.22 2.41 -11.80
CA TRP A 68 -26.58 3.47 -12.58
C TRP A 68 -27.00 3.33 -14.03
N ASN A 69 -27.84 4.26 -14.52
CA ASN A 69 -27.93 4.50 -15.96
C ASN A 69 -28.33 5.96 -16.24
N PRO A 70 -27.50 6.71 -16.99
CA PRO A 70 -28.07 7.42 -18.13
C PRO A 70 -27.07 7.50 -19.31
N TYR A 71 -27.00 6.49 -20.19
CA TYR A 71 -26.40 6.67 -21.53
C TYR A 71 -27.15 5.88 -22.62
N PRO A 72 -27.22 6.39 -23.87
CA PRO A 72 -28.14 5.89 -24.87
C PRO A 72 -27.74 4.51 -25.40
N THR A 73 -28.77 3.70 -25.62
CA THR A 73 -28.79 2.29 -26.03
C THR A 73 -27.99 2.00 -27.30
N GLY A 74 -26.83 1.36 -27.13
CA GLY A 74 -26.05 0.76 -28.22
C GLY A 74 -24.80 0.01 -27.75
N THR A 75 -24.16 0.48 -26.67
CA THR A 75 -22.93 -0.09 -26.05
C THR A 75 -23.12 -0.57 -24.61
N ALA A 76 -24.33 -0.43 -24.06
CA ALA A 76 -24.62 -0.75 -22.66
C ALA A 76 -24.54 -2.26 -22.34
N SER A 77 -24.76 -3.15 -23.32
CA SER A 77 -24.75 -4.60 -23.06
C SER A 77 -23.34 -5.16 -22.86
N SER A 78 -22.34 -4.67 -23.61
CA SER A 78 -20.95 -5.15 -23.48
C SER A 78 -20.29 -4.65 -22.20
N HIS A 79 -20.55 -3.41 -21.80
CA HIS A 79 -20.07 -2.87 -20.53
C HIS A 79 -20.70 -3.58 -19.33
N HIS A 80 -22.02 -3.82 -19.38
CA HIS A 80 -22.70 -4.55 -18.31
C HIS A 80 -22.19 -6.00 -18.20
N GLN A 81 -21.97 -6.66 -19.33
CA GLN A 81 -21.40 -8.01 -19.34
C GLN A 81 -19.98 -8.02 -18.76
N ALA A 82 -19.11 -7.09 -19.17
CA ALA A 82 -17.75 -7.00 -18.65
C ALA A 82 -17.73 -6.76 -17.13
N LEU A 83 -18.59 -5.87 -16.61
CA LEU A 83 -18.67 -5.63 -15.17
C LEU A 83 -19.16 -6.86 -14.40
N GLN A 84 -20.10 -7.62 -14.98
CA GLN A 84 -20.59 -8.87 -14.39
C GLN A 84 -19.50 -9.95 -14.37
N GLU A 85 -18.70 -10.07 -15.42
CA GLU A 85 -17.53 -10.96 -15.47
C GLU A 85 -16.52 -10.57 -14.37
N ARG A 86 -16.23 -9.27 -14.22
CA ARG A 86 -15.35 -8.78 -13.13
C ARG A 86 -15.89 -9.05 -11.74
N ALA A 87 -17.20 -8.93 -11.52
CA ALA A 87 -17.81 -9.25 -10.24
C ALA A 87 -17.66 -10.75 -9.90
N GLN A 88 -17.81 -11.63 -10.90
CA GLN A 88 -17.61 -13.07 -10.72
C GLN A 88 -16.16 -13.41 -10.42
N GLU A 89 -15.21 -12.80 -11.15
CA GLU A 89 -13.78 -12.95 -10.88
C GLU A 89 -13.42 -12.48 -9.47
N TRP A 90 -13.92 -11.32 -9.05
CA TRP A 90 -13.67 -10.79 -7.70
C TRP A 90 -14.25 -11.69 -6.61
N ALA A 91 -15.49 -12.17 -6.79
CA ALA A 91 -16.11 -13.14 -5.88
C ALA A 91 -15.29 -14.44 -5.78
N HIS A 92 -14.70 -14.89 -6.89
CA HIS A 92 -13.81 -16.03 -6.88
C HIS A 92 -12.50 -15.74 -6.12
N LEU A 93 -11.87 -14.58 -6.33
CA LEU A 93 -10.64 -14.19 -5.63
C LEU A 93 -10.85 -14.05 -4.12
N THR A 94 -11.95 -13.43 -3.70
CA THR A 94 -12.31 -13.24 -2.29
C THR A 94 -12.62 -14.54 -1.55
N THR A 95 -13.01 -15.60 -2.26
CA THR A 95 -13.30 -16.91 -1.66
C THR A 95 -12.13 -17.88 -1.73
N THR A 96 -11.25 -17.76 -2.73
CA THR A 96 -10.18 -18.73 -2.99
C THR A 96 -8.77 -18.22 -2.68
N THR A 97 -8.54 -16.92 -2.77
CA THR A 97 -7.20 -16.30 -2.67
C THR A 97 -7.06 -15.45 -1.42
N LEU A 98 -8.02 -14.54 -1.16
CA LEU A 98 -7.97 -13.61 -0.04
C LEU A 98 -8.64 -14.23 1.19
N GLN A 99 -7.85 -14.64 2.18
CA GLN A 99 -8.38 -15.28 3.38
C GLN A 99 -8.42 -14.30 4.55
N HIS A 100 -9.61 -13.97 5.02
CA HIS A 100 -9.80 -13.25 6.28
C HIS A 100 -10.77 -14.03 7.16
N ASP A 101 -10.69 -13.87 8.48
CA ASP A 101 -11.50 -14.65 9.42
C ASP A 101 -12.94 -14.13 9.58
N GLY A 102 -13.32 -13.12 8.79
CA GLY A 102 -14.66 -12.53 8.76
C GLY A 102 -15.06 -11.78 10.04
N LYS A 103 -14.16 -11.59 11.01
CA LYS A 103 -14.51 -10.99 12.29
C LYS A 103 -14.45 -9.47 12.30
N ASP A 104 -13.61 -8.88 11.45
CA ASP A 104 -13.45 -7.44 11.37
C ASP A 104 -14.28 -6.86 10.20
N PRO A 105 -15.39 -6.15 10.49
CA PRO A 105 -16.25 -5.59 9.45
C PRO A 105 -15.53 -4.53 8.59
N ARG A 106 -14.45 -3.93 9.11
CA ARG A 106 -13.66 -2.93 8.37
C ARG A 106 -12.84 -3.59 7.27
N LEU A 107 -12.29 -4.78 7.53
CA LEU A 107 -11.62 -5.57 6.49
C LEU A 107 -12.61 -6.06 5.44
N GLU A 108 -13.78 -6.53 5.87
CA GLU A 108 -14.82 -6.95 4.93
C GLU A 108 -15.22 -5.78 4.01
N GLN A 109 -15.38 -4.57 4.57
CA GLN A 109 -15.68 -3.38 3.79
C GLN A 109 -14.52 -2.99 2.86
N ALA A 110 -13.27 -2.98 3.33
CA ALA A 110 -12.12 -2.66 2.49
C ALA A 110 -11.96 -3.65 1.31
N ILE A 111 -12.18 -4.94 1.55
CA ILE A 111 -12.19 -5.96 0.48
C ILE A 111 -13.37 -5.73 -0.48
N LYS A 112 -14.54 -5.32 0.01
CA LYS A 112 -15.65 -4.95 -0.88
C LYS A 112 -15.30 -3.75 -1.75
N ASP A 113 -14.73 -2.71 -1.16
CA ASP A 113 -14.39 -1.47 -1.87
C ASP A 113 -13.25 -1.66 -2.89
N LEU A 114 -12.32 -2.59 -2.63
CA LEU A 114 -11.30 -2.98 -3.61
C LEU A 114 -11.87 -3.54 -4.92
N PHE A 115 -13.13 -3.99 -4.94
CA PHE A 115 -13.81 -4.34 -6.20
C PHE A 115 -13.85 -3.15 -7.17
N LEU A 116 -14.03 -1.92 -6.66
CA LEU A 116 -14.06 -0.72 -7.50
C LEU A 116 -12.74 -0.54 -8.26
N ILE A 117 -11.63 -0.84 -7.58
CA ILE A 117 -10.30 -0.84 -8.18
C ILE A 117 -10.18 -2.00 -9.16
N PHE A 118 -10.59 -3.21 -8.77
CA PHE A 118 -10.50 -4.39 -9.62
C PHE A 118 -11.30 -4.26 -10.92
N ALA A 119 -12.46 -3.60 -10.87
CA ALA A 119 -13.30 -3.36 -12.03
C ALA A 119 -12.61 -2.43 -13.05
N ASP A 120 -11.96 -1.36 -12.59
CA ASP A 120 -11.50 -0.28 -13.46
C ASP A 120 -9.97 -0.24 -13.68
N SER A 121 -9.17 -0.85 -12.80
CA SER A 121 -7.72 -0.88 -12.89
C SER A 121 -7.20 -2.18 -13.53
N PRO A 122 -6.76 -2.17 -14.80
CA PRO A 122 -6.03 -3.31 -15.38
C PRO A 122 -4.76 -3.66 -14.59
N THR A 123 -4.07 -2.66 -14.03
CA THR A 123 -2.84 -2.89 -13.27
C THR A 123 -3.14 -3.66 -11.98
N PHE A 124 -4.23 -3.33 -11.27
CA PHE A 124 -4.63 -4.07 -10.08
C PHE A 124 -5.07 -5.50 -10.39
N ARG A 125 -5.77 -5.72 -11.52
CA ARG A 125 -6.11 -7.07 -11.97
C ARG A 125 -4.87 -7.94 -12.21
N GLN A 126 -3.84 -7.40 -12.86
CA GLN A 126 -2.58 -8.11 -13.07
C GLN A 126 -1.88 -8.47 -11.75
N THR A 127 -1.91 -7.56 -10.77
CA THR A 127 -1.45 -7.83 -9.41
C THR A 127 -2.22 -8.99 -8.80
N MET A 128 -3.55 -8.97 -8.87
CA MET A 128 -4.39 -10.03 -8.31
C MET A 128 -4.23 -11.39 -9.01
N GLU A 129 -4.01 -11.41 -10.33
CA GLU A 129 -3.64 -12.62 -11.07
C GLU A 129 -2.33 -13.21 -10.55
N THR A 130 -1.35 -12.36 -10.25
CA THR A 130 -0.05 -12.79 -9.70
C THR A 130 -0.21 -13.32 -8.28
N VAL A 131 -0.93 -12.60 -7.41
CA VAL A 131 -1.27 -13.05 -6.06
C VAL A 131 -1.97 -14.42 -6.10
N GLN A 132 -2.98 -14.58 -6.96
CA GLN A 132 -3.69 -15.85 -7.12
C GLN A 132 -2.75 -16.99 -7.57
N LYS A 133 -1.89 -16.73 -8.55
CA LYS A 133 -0.92 -17.71 -9.07
C LYS A 133 0.09 -18.16 -8.00
N GLU A 134 0.51 -17.25 -7.14
CA GLU A 134 1.47 -17.52 -6.07
C GLU A 134 0.84 -18.12 -4.81
N GLY A 135 -0.48 -18.09 -4.74
CA GLY A 135 -1.27 -18.76 -3.72
C GLY A 135 -1.88 -17.80 -2.71
N LYS A 136 -2.58 -18.40 -1.75
CA LYS A 136 -3.44 -17.70 -0.79
C LYS A 136 -2.66 -16.66 0.01
N VAL A 137 -3.38 -15.59 0.36
CA VAL A 137 -2.90 -14.51 1.22
C VAL A 137 -3.88 -14.33 2.37
N GLY A 138 -3.40 -14.49 3.60
CA GLY A 138 -4.16 -14.14 4.79
C GLY A 138 -4.26 -12.62 4.96
N ILE A 139 -5.36 -12.12 5.52
CA ILE A 139 -5.56 -10.70 5.83
C ILE A 139 -6.12 -10.61 7.24
N ARG A 140 -5.50 -9.80 8.09
CA ARG A 140 -5.96 -9.57 9.47
C ARG A 140 -5.65 -8.15 9.94
N VAL A 141 -6.44 -7.69 10.91
CA VAL A 141 -6.10 -6.51 11.71
C VAL A 141 -5.32 -6.97 12.94
N ASP A 142 -4.27 -6.25 13.28
CA ASP A 142 -3.48 -6.45 14.48
C ASP A 142 -3.39 -5.14 15.27
N PRO A 143 -3.94 -5.07 16.50
CA PRO A 143 -3.90 -3.85 17.31
C PRO A 143 -2.51 -3.50 17.81
N GLU A 144 -1.56 -4.44 17.79
CA GLU A 144 -0.17 -4.20 18.21
C GLU A 144 0.69 -3.62 17.07
N VAL A 145 0.17 -3.61 15.85
CA VAL A 145 0.85 -3.07 14.67
C VAL A 145 0.42 -1.61 14.45
N SER A 146 1.40 -0.72 14.33
CA SER A 146 1.16 0.73 14.13
C SER A 146 0.84 1.11 12.68
N THR A 147 1.31 0.32 11.71
CA THR A 147 1.22 0.60 10.26
C THR A 147 0.52 -0.53 9.51
N ALA A 148 1.15 -1.13 8.51
CA ALA A 148 0.78 -2.39 7.88
C ALA A 148 2.03 -3.02 7.27
N TYR A 149 1.97 -4.31 6.97
CA TYR A 149 3.02 -5.02 6.22
C TYR A 149 2.52 -6.35 5.67
N PHE A 150 3.16 -6.82 4.62
CA PHE A 150 3.07 -8.19 4.14
C PHE A 150 4.10 -9.11 4.82
N HIS A 151 3.64 -10.05 5.63
CA HIS A 151 4.45 -11.10 6.24
C HIS A 151 4.72 -12.22 5.24
N ARG A 152 5.86 -12.14 4.53
CA ARG A 152 6.25 -13.05 3.44
C ARG A 152 6.20 -14.54 3.81
N GLN A 153 6.82 -14.94 4.92
CA GLN A 153 6.89 -16.37 5.33
C GLN A 153 5.51 -17.00 5.60
N GLN A 154 4.56 -16.22 6.14
CA GLN A 154 3.21 -16.69 6.43
C GLN A 154 2.23 -16.37 5.29
N ARG A 155 2.66 -15.57 4.32
CA ARG A 155 1.83 -14.91 3.30
C ARG A 155 0.59 -14.25 3.91
N VAL A 156 0.80 -13.34 4.85
CA VAL A 156 -0.28 -12.62 5.54
C VAL A 156 -0.07 -11.12 5.42
N VAL A 157 -1.07 -10.40 4.93
CA VAL A 157 -1.17 -8.95 5.09
C VAL A 157 -1.70 -8.64 6.49
N VAL A 158 -0.94 -7.83 7.23
CA VAL A 158 -1.30 -7.38 8.57
C VAL A 158 -1.56 -5.88 8.52
N LEU A 159 -2.78 -5.46 8.83
CA LEU A 159 -3.14 -4.05 8.97
C LEU A 159 -3.14 -3.66 10.43
N GLY A 160 -2.49 -2.56 10.76
CA GLY A 160 -2.56 -1.94 12.07
C GLY A 160 -3.95 -1.35 12.35
N GLU A 161 -4.34 -1.35 13.62
CA GLU A 161 -5.64 -0.83 14.07
C GLU A 161 -5.89 0.62 13.62
N MET A 162 -4.87 1.47 13.61
CA MET A 162 -5.03 2.87 13.17
C MET A 162 -5.32 2.98 11.67
N MET A 163 -4.69 2.14 10.84
CA MET A 163 -4.89 2.14 9.39
C MET A 163 -6.26 1.59 9.00
N ALA A 164 -6.76 0.61 9.76
CA ALA A 164 -8.06 -0.01 9.51
C ALA A 164 -9.26 0.91 9.81
N ARG A 165 -9.08 2.03 10.53
CA ARG A 165 -10.18 2.92 10.96
C ARG A 165 -10.79 3.75 9.84
N ASP A 166 -9.97 4.24 8.93
CA ASP A 166 -10.43 5.04 7.79
C ASP A 166 -10.59 4.13 6.57
N PRO A 167 -11.81 3.96 6.01
CA PRO A 167 -12.06 2.99 4.95
C PRO A 167 -11.16 3.18 3.71
N THR A 168 -10.86 4.44 3.36
CA THR A 168 -10.05 4.73 2.18
C THR A 168 -8.56 4.46 2.44
N ILE A 169 -8.07 4.74 3.65
CA ILE A 169 -6.71 4.37 4.06
C ILE A 169 -6.58 2.85 4.14
N ALA A 170 -7.54 2.15 4.76
CA ALA A 170 -7.55 0.70 4.87
C ALA A 170 -7.51 0.04 3.48
N MET A 171 -8.31 0.55 2.54
CA MET A 171 -8.32 0.10 1.15
C MET A 171 -6.98 0.34 0.45
N GLY A 172 -6.43 1.56 0.54
CA GLY A 172 -5.15 1.92 -0.11
C GLY A 172 -3.96 1.12 0.43
N VAL A 173 -3.90 0.97 1.75
CA VAL A 173 -2.87 0.16 2.44
C VAL A 173 -3.02 -1.32 2.09
N LEU A 174 -4.24 -1.86 2.07
CA LEU A 174 -4.46 -3.25 1.66
C LEU A 174 -4.04 -3.47 0.19
N ALA A 175 -4.36 -2.54 -0.71
CA ALA A 175 -3.89 -2.61 -2.11
C ALA A 175 -2.37 -2.59 -2.21
N PHE A 176 -1.70 -1.77 -1.39
CA PHE A 176 -0.25 -1.71 -1.31
C PHE A 176 0.35 -3.05 -0.87
N GLU A 177 -0.14 -3.63 0.23
CA GLU A 177 0.42 -4.88 0.73
C GLU A 177 0.08 -6.09 -0.14
N LEU A 178 -1.04 -6.07 -0.86
CA LEU A 178 -1.31 -7.05 -1.92
C LEU A 178 -0.36 -6.89 -3.11
N SER A 179 0.07 -5.66 -3.39
CA SER A 179 1.14 -5.40 -4.37
C SER A 179 2.47 -5.99 -3.88
N ASN A 180 2.84 -5.79 -2.61
CA ASN A 180 4.00 -6.45 -2.00
C ASN A 180 3.89 -7.99 -2.10
N ALA A 181 2.71 -8.55 -1.85
CA ALA A 181 2.46 -9.99 -2.00
C ALA A 181 2.65 -10.50 -3.44
N SER A 182 2.38 -9.66 -4.45
CA SER A 182 2.65 -9.99 -5.86
C SER A 182 4.13 -9.89 -6.27
N LEU A 183 4.94 -9.22 -5.45
CA LEU A 183 6.37 -9.03 -5.66
C LEU A 183 7.23 -9.94 -4.76
N ASP A 184 6.62 -10.91 -4.07
CA ASP A 184 7.29 -11.76 -3.07
C ASP A 184 8.57 -12.42 -3.63
N ARG A 185 8.53 -12.88 -4.88
CA ARG A 185 9.68 -13.46 -5.58
C ARG A 185 10.81 -12.47 -5.83
N ALA A 186 10.49 -11.19 -6.10
CA ALA A 186 11.49 -10.16 -6.31
C ALA A 186 12.21 -9.82 -4.99
N PHE A 187 11.48 -9.81 -3.87
CA PHE A 187 12.06 -9.69 -2.54
C PHE A 187 12.96 -10.89 -2.19
N GLU A 188 12.50 -12.11 -2.50
CA GLU A 188 13.27 -13.36 -2.35
C GLU A 188 14.59 -13.32 -3.14
N GLU A 189 14.53 -12.82 -4.37
CA GLU A 189 15.72 -12.63 -5.20
C GLU A 189 16.67 -11.57 -4.62
N CYS A 190 16.13 -10.48 -4.08
CA CYS A 190 16.90 -9.45 -3.39
C CYS A 190 17.68 -10.04 -2.20
N GLU A 191 17.01 -10.81 -1.33
CA GLU A 191 17.64 -11.51 -0.20
C GLU A 191 18.73 -12.48 -0.65
N ARG A 192 18.43 -13.30 -1.66
CA ARG A 192 19.39 -14.27 -2.22
C ARG A 192 20.62 -13.55 -2.77
N ASN A 193 20.43 -12.48 -3.54
CA ASN A 193 21.54 -11.71 -4.11
C ASN A 193 22.34 -11.00 -3.01
N ALA A 194 21.69 -10.49 -1.97
CA ALA A 194 22.36 -9.87 -0.84
C ALA A 194 23.27 -10.86 -0.10
N ALA A 195 22.80 -12.09 0.14
CA ALA A 195 23.59 -13.14 0.76
C ALA A 195 24.81 -13.56 -0.11
N ILE A 196 24.62 -13.69 -1.43
CA ILE A 196 25.70 -14.05 -2.36
C ILE A 196 26.76 -12.94 -2.43
N ALA A 197 26.32 -11.68 -2.51
CA ALA A 197 27.20 -10.52 -2.65
C ALA A 197 27.76 -10.03 -1.30
N GLN A 198 27.30 -10.58 -0.17
CA GLN A 198 27.65 -10.15 1.19
C GLN A 198 27.41 -8.65 1.38
N LEU A 199 26.24 -8.18 0.97
CA LEU A 199 25.86 -6.78 1.11
C LEU A 199 25.85 -6.38 2.59
N SER A 200 26.20 -5.13 2.87
CA SER A 200 25.93 -4.54 4.18
C SER A 200 24.43 -4.44 4.44
N PRO A 201 23.97 -4.34 5.71
CA PRO A 201 22.56 -4.12 6.02
C PRO A 201 21.96 -2.92 5.28
N ARG A 202 22.77 -1.89 5.07
CA ARG A 202 22.40 -0.69 4.33
C ARG A 202 22.13 -0.98 2.85
N GLU A 203 23.08 -1.62 2.17
CA GLU A 203 22.94 -1.96 0.74
C GLU A 203 21.78 -2.94 0.50
N PHE A 204 21.54 -3.85 1.45
CA PHE A 204 20.36 -4.71 1.42
C PHE A 204 19.07 -3.89 1.51
N ALA A 205 18.95 -2.99 2.50
CA ALA A 205 17.77 -2.17 2.67
C ALA A 205 17.50 -1.27 1.45
N GLU A 206 18.55 -0.72 0.82
CA GLU A 206 18.41 0.07 -0.42
C GLU A 206 17.88 -0.79 -1.58
N SER A 207 18.37 -2.03 -1.69
CA SER A 207 17.91 -2.97 -2.71
C SER A 207 16.45 -3.39 -2.48
N PHE A 208 16.07 -3.58 -1.21
CA PHE A 208 14.71 -3.95 -0.84
C PHE A 208 13.72 -2.81 -1.12
N GLU A 209 14.08 -1.58 -0.77
CA GLU A 209 13.28 -0.38 -1.04
C GLU A 209 13.05 -0.18 -2.54
N ARG A 210 14.06 -0.45 -3.38
CA ARG A 210 13.90 -0.39 -4.85
C ARG A 210 12.88 -1.39 -5.37
N VAL A 211 12.74 -2.56 -4.72
CA VAL A 211 11.67 -3.51 -5.06
C VAL A 211 10.31 -2.96 -4.60
N GLU A 212 10.19 -2.50 -3.35
CA GLU A 212 8.94 -1.96 -2.78
C GLU A 212 8.45 -0.68 -3.48
N TYR A 213 9.35 0.09 -4.09
CA TYR A 213 8.97 1.19 -4.97
C TYR A 213 8.02 0.75 -6.10
N ASN A 214 8.10 -0.49 -6.58
CA ASN A 214 7.13 -1.00 -7.56
C ASN A 214 5.72 -1.10 -6.97
N SER A 215 5.57 -1.42 -5.68
CA SER A 215 4.27 -1.36 -4.99
C SER A 215 3.75 0.07 -4.88
N THR A 216 4.63 1.03 -4.60
CA THR A 216 4.27 2.46 -4.63
C THR A 216 3.73 2.86 -6.01
N ARG A 217 4.46 2.53 -7.09
CA ARG A 217 4.04 2.83 -8.47
C ARG A 217 2.74 2.13 -8.84
N ASN A 218 2.58 0.88 -8.45
CA ASN A 218 1.39 0.10 -8.72
C ASN A 218 0.16 0.74 -8.06
N VAL A 219 0.24 1.09 -6.77
CA VAL A 219 -0.87 1.72 -6.03
C VAL A 219 -1.26 3.08 -6.61
N GLN A 220 -0.26 3.88 -7.03
CA GLN A 220 -0.52 5.12 -7.76
C GLN A 220 -1.28 4.86 -9.08
N ALA A 221 -0.88 3.83 -9.83
CA ALA A 221 -1.56 3.44 -11.07
C ALA A 221 -2.99 2.95 -10.80
N TYR A 222 -3.19 2.10 -9.79
CA TYR A 222 -4.52 1.60 -9.41
C TYR A 222 -5.50 2.74 -9.17
N TYR A 223 -5.06 3.74 -8.39
CA TYR A 223 -5.85 4.91 -8.08
C TYR A 223 -6.13 5.76 -9.32
N MET A 224 -5.10 6.06 -10.12
CA MET A 224 -5.27 6.90 -11.31
C MET A 224 -6.22 6.27 -12.34
N GLU A 225 -6.14 4.94 -12.50
CA GLU A 225 -7.01 4.17 -13.41
C GLU A 225 -8.46 4.13 -12.92
N ALA A 226 -8.68 3.93 -11.61
CA ALA A 226 -10.02 3.82 -11.01
C ALA A 226 -10.59 5.15 -10.47
N ARG A 227 -9.85 6.27 -10.60
CA ARG A 227 -10.15 7.54 -9.92
C ARG A 227 -11.56 8.04 -10.17
N GLU A 228 -12.03 7.99 -11.41
CA GLU A 228 -13.35 8.52 -11.75
C GLU A 228 -14.46 7.75 -11.03
N THR A 229 -14.30 6.44 -10.85
CA THR A 229 -15.23 5.62 -10.07
C THR A 229 -15.13 5.94 -8.58
N LEU A 230 -13.92 6.02 -8.02
CA LEU A 230 -13.70 6.43 -6.63
C LEU A 230 -14.33 7.79 -6.32
N ARG A 231 -14.18 8.76 -7.22
CA ARG A 231 -14.77 10.11 -7.12
C ARG A 231 -16.29 10.08 -7.10
N ARG A 232 -16.91 9.25 -7.94
CA ARG A 232 -18.37 9.13 -8.02
C ARG A 232 -18.98 8.53 -6.75
N VAL A 233 -18.27 7.64 -6.05
CA VAL A 233 -18.74 7.00 -4.83
C VAL A 233 -18.27 7.70 -3.55
N GLY A 234 -17.56 8.83 -3.66
CA GLY A 234 -17.10 9.59 -2.50
C GLY A 234 -15.88 9.00 -1.79
N LEU A 235 -15.09 8.15 -2.47
CA LEU A 235 -13.86 7.53 -1.96
C LEU A 235 -12.59 8.11 -2.59
N ASP A 236 -12.68 9.27 -3.26
CA ASP A 236 -11.53 9.95 -3.84
C ASP A 236 -10.67 10.64 -2.77
N LYS A 237 -9.60 9.96 -2.36
CA LYS A 237 -8.63 10.44 -1.35
C LYS A 237 -7.19 10.17 -1.81
N PRO A 238 -6.57 11.08 -2.57
CA PRO A 238 -5.30 10.83 -3.26
C PRO A 238 -4.18 10.37 -2.32
N ASN A 239 -4.11 10.94 -1.11
CA ASN A 239 -3.08 10.63 -0.13
C ASN A 239 -3.12 9.17 0.34
N ALA A 240 -4.27 8.50 0.28
CA ALA A 240 -4.38 7.06 0.60
C ALA A 240 -3.68 6.16 -0.43
N TRP A 241 -3.31 6.71 -1.59
CA TRP A 241 -2.82 5.98 -2.75
C TRP A 241 -1.44 6.46 -3.21
N HIS A 242 -0.63 7.02 -2.31
CA HIS A 242 0.69 7.59 -2.62
C HIS A 242 0.63 8.64 -3.75
N CYS A 243 -0.47 9.39 -3.79
CA CYS A 243 -0.68 10.50 -4.70
C CYS A 243 -0.90 11.79 -3.90
N MET A 244 -0.56 12.93 -4.49
CA MET A 244 -0.70 14.24 -3.89
C MET A 244 -1.50 15.16 -4.80
N VAL A 245 -2.18 16.14 -4.22
CA VAL A 245 -2.83 17.23 -4.96
C VAL A 245 -1.86 18.41 -5.03
N THR A 246 -1.51 18.84 -6.25
CA THR A 246 -0.64 20.00 -6.47
C THR A 246 -1.37 21.30 -6.15
N ALA A 247 -0.64 22.41 -6.04
CA ALA A 247 -1.22 23.73 -5.83
C ALA A 247 -2.22 24.14 -6.93
N GLN A 248 -2.08 23.58 -8.13
CA GLN A 248 -2.97 23.81 -9.28
C GLN A 248 -4.19 22.87 -9.27
N GLY A 249 -4.31 21.99 -8.27
CA GLY A 249 -5.40 21.02 -8.17
C GLY A 249 -5.22 19.78 -9.04
N HIS A 250 -4.04 19.58 -9.64
CA HIS A 250 -3.72 18.34 -10.35
C HIS A 250 -3.36 17.24 -9.37
N ILE A 251 -3.59 15.99 -9.74
CA ILE A 251 -3.13 14.86 -8.95
C ILE A 251 -1.89 14.28 -9.59
N GLU A 252 -0.86 14.08 -8.78
CA GLU A 252 0.42 13.56 -9.22
C GLU A 252 0.93 12.50 -8.23
N PRO A 253 1.79 11.57 -8.67
CA PRO A 253 2.55 10.70 -7.77
C PRO A 253 3.29 11.49 -6.69
N SER A 254 3.17 11.06 -5.42
CA SER A 254 3.94 11.66 -4.31
C SER A 254 5.42 11.27 -4.36
N THR A 255 5.71 10.08 -4.87
CA THR A 255 7.07 9.54 -5.08
C THR A 255 7.24 9.26 -6.57
N ARG A 256 8.28 9.83 -7.20
CA ARG A 256 8.39 9.89 -8.67
C ARG A 256 9.52 9.03 -9.23
N SER A 257 10.45 8.59 -8.39
CA SER A 257 11.59 7.77 -8.80
C SER A 257 12.00 6.80 -7.68
N GLU A 258 12.77 5.78 -8.05
CA GLU A 258 13.42 4.88 -7.08
C GLU A 258 14.32 5.64 -6.12
N ASP A 259 15.09 6.61 -6.62
CA ASP A 259 16.00 7.38 -5.78
C ASP A 259 15.24 8.29 -4.81
N ASP A 260 14.08 8.83 -5.21
CA ASP A 260 13.19 9.56 -4.30
C ASP A 260 12.61 8.64 -3.22
N ALA A 261 12.22 7.41 -3.59
CA ALA A 261 11.70 6.41 -2.64
C ALA A 261 12.77 6.06 -1.59
N VAL A 262 13.98 5.74 -2.05
CA VAL A 262 15.14 5.50 -1.19
C VAL A 262 15.40 6.70 -0.29
N ALA A 263 15.50 7.91 -0.83
CA ALA A 263 15.75 9.12 -0.03
C ALA A 263 14.66 9.37 1.03
N ASN A 264 13.39 9.16 0.70
CA ASN A 264 12.27 9.33 1.61
C ASN A 264 12.29 8.29 2.74
N SER A 265 12.45 7.02 2.38
CA SER A 265 12.49 5.92 3.35
C SER A 265 13.70 6.04 4.30
N LEU A 266 14.78 6.68 3.84
CA LEU A 266 15.91 7.08 4.70
C LEU A 266 15.58 8.22 5.66
N ALA A 267 14.94 9.27 5.17
CA ALA A 267 14.56 10.42 5.99
C ALA A 267 13.54 10.05 7.08
N THR A 268 12.67 9.08 6.79
CA THR A 268 11.59 8.63 7.69
C THR A 268 11.99 7.47 8.59
N GLY A 269 13.17 6.88 8.39
CA GLY A 269 13.65 5.73 9.16
C GLY A 269 12.98 4.40 8.82
N HIS A 270 12.18 4.33 7.74
CA HIS A 270 11.56 3.09 7.22
C HIS A 270 12.61 2.00 6.96
N PHE A 271 13.79 2.42 6.47
CA PHE A 271 14.97 1.57 6.27
C PHE A 271 15.41 0.77 7.49
N GLY A 272 15.22 1.32 8.69
CA GLY A 272 15.74 0.73 9.92
C GLY A 272 15.21 -0.67 10.18
N ARG A 273 14.02 -1.01 9.65
CA ARG A 273 13.45 -2.36 9.76
C ARG A 273 14.25 -3.37 8.93
N TYR A 274 14.46 -3.10 7.64
CA TYR A 274 15.19 -3.99 6.75
C TYR A 274 16.64 -4.19 7.21
N GLU A 275 17.28 -3.12 7.67
CA GLU A 275 18.64 -3.19 8.23
C GLU A 275 18.70 -4.12 9.44
N GLN A 276 17.75 -3.99 10.38
CA GLN A 276 17.71 -4.82 11.58
C GLN A 276 17.38 -6.29 11.30
N GLU A 277 16.43 -6.55 10.39
CA GLU A 277 16.05 -7.92 10.01
C GLU A 277 17.24 -8.63 9.35
N TYR A 278 17.94 -7.97 8.43
CA TYR A 278 19.11 -8.53 7.75
C TYR A 278 20.31 -8.70 8.70
N ALA A 279 20.55 -7.75 9.60
CA ALA A 279 21.61 -7.86 10.59
C ALA A 279 21.38 -9.04 11.55
N LYS A 280 20.12 -9.30 11.95
CA LYS A 280 19.76 -10.45 12.79
C LYS A 280 19.91 -11.79 12.07
N GLY A 281 19.66 -11.83 10.76
CA GLY A 281 19.76 -13.06 9.95
C GLY A 281 21.20 -13.49 9.61
N ASN A 282 22.18 -12.58 9.76
CA ASN A 282 23.59 -12.82 9.43
C ASN A 282 24.52 -12.85 10.66
N MET A 283 23.97 -12.86 11.88
CA MET A 283 24.69 -13.15 13.13
C MET A 283 24.49 -14.62 13.53
#